data_AF-A0A950WMG2-F1
#
_entry.id   AF-A0A950WMG2-F1
#
_cell.length_a   1.000
_cell.length_b   1.000
_cell.length_c   1.000
_cell.angle_alpha   90.00
_cell.angle_beta   90.00
_cell.angle_gamma   90.00
#
_symmetry.space_group_name_H-M   'P 1'
#
loop_
_entity.id
_entity.type
_entity.pdbx_description
1 polymer ?
#
loop_
_entity_poly.entity_id
_entity_poly.type
_entity_poly.pdbx_seq_one_letter_code
_entity_poly.pdbx_strand_id
1 'polypeptide(L)'
;KVDGKTIAGPTAVTTLHSSGNSELFTYSGSWGSGKHDLEIDFINDRYGGSPAKDRNLYVDQVKYDGVSYLTHTDPLYSNGAIHIAIGG
;
A
#
# COMPACT_ATOMS: atom_id res chain seq x y z
N LYS A 1 -7.23 3.52 -2.88
CA LYS A 1 -8.12 4.37 -3.72
C LYS A 1 -7.28 4.98 -4.84
N VAL A 2 -7.90 5.49 -5.90
CA VAL A 2 -7.22 6.34 -6.89
C VAL A 2 -8.05 7.61 -7.05
N ASP A 3 -7.43 8.77 -6.88
CA ASP A 3 -8.08 10.09 -6.89
C ASP A 3 -9.28 10.15 -5.92
N GLY A 4 -9.11 9.61 -4.72
CA GLY A 4 -10.16 9.51 -3.69
C GLY A 4 -11.27 8.49 -3.98
N LYS A 5 -11.27 7.83 -5.15
CA LYS A 5 -12.26 6.80 -5.50
C LYS A 5 -11.80 5.41 -5.08
N THR A 6 -12.65 4.70 -4.34
CA THR A 6 -12.43 3.28 -4.01
C THR A 6 -12.43 2.43 -5.27
N ILE A 7 -11.35 1.68 -5.48
CA ILE A 7 -11.16 0.77 -6.62
C ILE A 7 -11.20 -0.71 -6.22
N ALA A 8 -11.04 -1.01 -4.93
CA ALA A 8 -11.08 -2.35 -4.35
C ALA A 8 -11.52 -2.28 -2.89
N GLY A 9 -12.08 -3.37 -2.37
CA GLY A 9 -12.33 -3.55 -0.93
C GLY A 9 -11.03 -3.88 -0.17
N PRO A 10 -11.11 -4.05 1.16
CA PRO A 10 -9.97 -4.46 1.96
C PRO A 10 -9.42 -5.82 1.53
N THR A 11 -8.10 -5.91 1.41
CA THR A 11 -7.37 -7.15 1.13
C THR A 11 -6.45 -7.47 2.30
N ALA A 12 -6.41 -8.73 2.71
CA ALA A 12 -5.48 -9.18 3.75
C ALA A 12 -4.07 -9.35 3.16
N VAL A 13 -3.06 -8.75 3.80
CA VAL A 13 -1.66 -9.09 3.56
C VAL A 13 -1.30 -10.27 4.45
N THR A 14 -0.77 -11.34 3.86
CA THR A 14 -0.46 -12.60 4.55
C THR A 14 1.04 -12.84 4.71
N THR A 15 1.86 -12.08 3.99
CA THR A 15 3.32 -12.18 4.04
C THR A 15 3.92 -11.33 5.17
N LEU A 16 4.92 -11.88 5.87
CA LEU A 16 5.66 -11.18 6.91
C LEU A 16 6.82 -10.37 6.31
N HIS A 17 6.84 -9.05 6.53
CA HIS A 17 7.94 -8.18 6.10
C HIS A 17 9.31 -8.63 6.65
N SER A 18 9.36 -9.12 7.89
CA SER A 18 10.60 -9.64 8.51
C SER A 18 11.17 -10.89 7.82
N SER A 19 10.39 -11.56 6.96
CA SER A 19 10.87 -12.69 6.16
C SER A 19 11.60 -12.26 4.88
N GLY A 20 11.62 -10.95 4.58
CA GLY A 20 12.20 -10.39 3.36
C GLY A 20 11.39 -10.68 2.09
N ASN A 21 10.19 -11.22 2.22
CA ASN A 21 9.26 -11.46 1.12
C ASN A 21 8.22 -10.33 1.03
N SER A 22 7.70 -10.11 -0.18
CA SER A 22 6.58 -9.21 -0.45
C SER A 22 5.43 -9.96 -1.11
N GLU A 23 4.21 -9.53 -0.84
CA GLU A 23 3.00 -10.01 -1.52
C GLU A 23 2.58 -9.00 -2.58
N LEU A 24 2.38 -9.47 -3.82
CA LEU A 24 2.02 -8.60 -4.94
C LEU A 24 0.50 -8.55 -5.12
N PHE A 25 -0.05 -7.35 -5.10
CA PHE A 25 -1.44 -7.07 -5.47
C PHE A 25 -1.49 -6.25 -6.76
N THR A 26 -2.27 -6.71 -7.73
CA THR A 26 -2.48 -6.02 -9.00
C THR A 26 -3.92 -5.54 -9.09
N TYR A 27 -4.11 -4.24 -9.29
CA TYR A 27 -5.40 -3.62 -9.53
C TYR A 27 -5.39 -2.98 -10.92
N SER A 28 -6.46 -3.17 -11.68
CA SER A 28 -6.61 -2.58 -13.01
C SER A 28 -7.78 -1.60 -13.03
N GLY A 29 -7.62 -0.50 -13.76
CA GLY A 29 -8.64 0.51 -13.94
C GLY A 29 -8.31 1.45 -15.08
N SER A 30 -9.29 2.22 -15.52
CA SER A 30 -9.10 3.29 -16.50
C SER A 30 -9.13 4.63 -15.77
N TRP A 31 -7.95 5.12 -15.37
CA TRP A 31 -7.82 6.37 -14.60
C TRP A 31 -7.59 7.60 -15.47
N GLY A 32 -7.23 7.41 -16.74
CA GLY A 32 -6.95 8.48 -17.69
C GLY A 32 -5.46 8.72 -17.84
N SER A 33 -5.10 9.79 -18.55
CA SER A 33 -3.72 10.25 -18.66
C SER A 33 -3.41 11.29 -17.59
N GLY A 34 -2.12 11.43 -17.27
CA GLY A 34 -1.62 12.39 -16.30
C GLY A 34 -1.32 11.76 -14.94
N LYS A 35 -1.16 12.63 -13.94
CA LYS A 35 -0.85 12.24 -12.56
C LYS A 35 -2.13 11.88 -11.82
N HIS A 36 -2.04 10.85 -11.00
CA HIS A 36 -3.09 10.38 -10.10
C HIS A 36 -2.56 10.25 -8.68
N ASP A 37 -3.45 10.39 -7.70
CA ASP A 37 -3.15 10.11 -6.30
C ASP A 37 -3.54 8.67 -5.96
N LEU A 38 -2.55 7.81 -5.76
CA LEU A 38 -2.75 6.47 -5.21
C LEU A 38 -2.76 6.54 -3.69
N GLU A 39 -3.87 6.08 -3.10
CA GLU A 39 -4.03 5.97 -1.65
C GLU A 39 -4.01 4.49 -1.24
N ILE A 40 -3.14 4.12 -0.31
CA ILE A 40 -3.12 2.78 0.30
C ILE A 40 -3.49 2.93 1.78
N ASP A 41 -4.68 2.44 2.13
CA ASP A 41 -5.23 2.53 3.48
C ASP A 41 -4.80 1.33 4.35
N PHE A 42 -4.15 1.60 5.48
CA PHE A 42 -4.01 0.64 6.59
C PHE A 42 -5.14 0.86 7.59
N ILE A 43 -5.98 -0.16 7.77
CA ILE A 43 -7.29 -0.02 8.44
C ILE A 43 -7.45 -0.87 9.70
N ASN A 44 -6.49 -1.75 9.98
CA ASN A 44 -6.57 -2.71 11.07
C ASN A 44 -5.28 -2.74 11.89
N ASP A 45 -4.72 -1.57 12.21
CA ASP A 45 -3.73 -1.45 13.28
C ASP A 45 -4.27 -2.10 14.57
N ARG A 46 -3.36 -2.76 15.30
CA ARG A 46 -3.55 -3.18 16.69
C ARG A 46 -2.23 -3.67 17.26
N TYR A 47 -1.81 -2.99 18.31
CA TYR A 47 -0.75 -3.47 19.18
C TYR A 47 -1.21 -4.67 20.03
N GLY A 48 -0.55 -5.81 19.87
CA GLY A 48 -0.84 -7.05 20.61
C GLY A 48 -0.04 -7.25 21.90
N GLY A 49 0.60 -6.20 22.44
CA GLY A 49 1.40 -6.26 23.67
C GLY A 49 2.87 -6.66 23.47
N SER A 50 3.31 -6.89 22.22
CA SER A 50 4.71 -7.08 21.86
C SER A 50 4.93 -6.74 20.38
N PRO A 51 6.17 -6.43 19.95
CA PRO A 51 6.47 -6.16 18.53
C PRO A 51 6.07 -7.30 17.59
N ALA A 52 6.21 -8.56 18.02
CA ALA A 52 5.83 -9.73 17.21
C ALA A 52 4.31 -9.91 17.04
N LYS A 53 3.50 -9.18 17.81
CA LYS A 53 2.03 -9.20 17.73
C LYS A 53 1.48 -7.86 17.27
N ASP A 54 2.35 -6.95 16.86
CA ASP A 54 1.99 -5.63 16.38
C ASP A 54 1.67 -5.69 14.90
N ARG A 55 0.53 -5.13 14.50
CA ARG A 55 0.11 -5.12 13.10
C ARG A 55 0.59 -3.81 12.49
N ASN A 56 1.53 -3.91 11.58
CA ASN A 56 2.02 -2.80 10.77
C ASN A 56 1.90 -3.18 9.30
N LEU A 57 1.70 -2.18 8.43
CA LEU A 57 1.75 -2.37 6.98
C LEU A 57 3.07 -1.82 6.45
N TYR A 58 3.69 -2.53 5.51
CA TYR A 58 4.90 -2.10 4.82
C TYR A 58 4.60 -2.09 3.32
N VAL A 59 4.79 -0.93 2.68
CA VAL A 59 4.65 -0.80 1.24
C VAL A 59 6.04 -0.70 0.64
N ASP A 60 6.53 -1.83 0.12
CA ASP A 60 7.89 -1.94 -0.41
C ASP A 60 8.04 -1.32 -1.80
N GLN A 61 7.00 -1.43 -2.63
CA GLN A 61 7.03 -0.98 -4.01
C GLN A 61 5.64 -0.65 -4.51
N VAL A 62 5.56 0.45 -5.27
CA VAL A 62 4.41 0.77 -6.13
C VAL A 62 4.89 0.88 -7.55
N LYS A 63 4.18 0.17 -8.43
CA LYS A 63 4.35 0.25 -9.88
C LYS A 63 3.04 0.66 -10.55
N TYR A 64 3.14 1.58 -11.49
CA TYR A 64 2.04 1.96 -12.38
C TYR A 64 2.54 1.86 -13.82
N ASP A 65 1.86 1.05 -14.64
CA ASP A 65 2.25 0.73 -16.02
C ASP A 65 3.74 0.36 -16.19
N GLY A 66 4.27 -0.39 -15.22
CA GLY A 66 5.67 -0.85 -15.19
C GLY A 66 6.68 0.15 -14.61
N VAL A 67 6.30 1.41 -14.39
CA VAL A 67 7.15 2.45 -13.79
C VAL A 67 7.07 2.39 -12.26
N SER A 68 8.20 2.45 -11.58
CA SER A 68 8.27 2.43 -10.10
C SER A 68 8.21 3.84 -9.50
N TYR A 69 7.42 4.02 -8.45
CA TYR A 69 7.18 5.34 -7.82
C TYR A 69 7.69 5.45 -6.38
N LEU A 70 8.18 4.36 -5.80
CA LEU A 70 8.83 4.34 -4.49
C LEU A 70 10.33 4.05 -4.61
N THR A 71 11.12 4.70 -3.77
CA THR A 71 12.58 4.49 -3.63
C THR A 71 12.98 3.86 -2.30
N HIS A 72 12.02 3.66 -1.40
CA HIS A 72 12.17 3.07 -0.08
C HIS A 72 10.87 2.39 0.34
N THR A 73 10.93 1.53 1.35
CA THR A 73 9.73 0.98 2.01
C THR A 73 9.07 2.07 2.84
N ASP A 74 7.76 2.25 2.66
CA ASP A 74 6.92 3.11 3.48
C ASP A 74 6.19 2.28 4.55
N PRO A 75 6.56 2.40 5.84
CA PRO A 75 5.85 1.73 6.92
C PRO A 75 4.66 2.58 7.41
N LEU A 76 3.53 1.93 7.65
CA LEU A 76 2.41 2.47 8.41
C LEU A 76 2.33 1.74 9.75
N TYR A 77 2.63 2.46 10.83
CA TYR A 77 2.62 1.95 12.21
C TYR A 77 1.28 2.12 12.93
N SER A 78 0.31 2.73 12.27
CA SER A 78 -1.02 3.00 12.80
C SER A 78 -2.01 3.14 11.65
N ASN A 79 -3.30 3.07 11.95
CA ASN A 79 -4.33 3.35 10.95
C ASN A 79 -4.08 4.67 10.23
N GLY A 80 -4.25 4.67 8.91
CA GLY A 80 -3.99 5.83 8.06
C GLY A 80 -3.77 5.44 6.61
N ALA A 81 -3.38 6.43 5.82
CA ALA A 81 -3.10 6.23 4.40
C ALA A 81 -1.74 6.80 4.03
N ILE A 82 -1.07 6.12 3.09
CA ILE A 82 0.00 6.74 2.31
C ILE A 82 -0.57 7.22 0.98
N HIS A 83 -0.07 8.36 0.53
CA HIS A 83 -0.43 9.00 -0.73
C HIS A 83 0.79 9.01 -1.65
N ILE A 84 0.62 8.46 -2.84
CA ILE A 84 1.70 8.30 -3.82
C ILE A 84 1.21 8.88 -5.14
N ALA A 85 1.88 9.94 -5.61
CA ALA A 85 1.64 10.45 -6.95
C ALA A 85 2.17 9.43 -7.98
N ILE A 86 1.25 8.84 -8.75
CA ILE A 86 1.54 7.88 -9.83
C ILE A 86 1.10 8.47 -11.18
N GLY A 87 1.52 7.85 -12.28
CA GLY A 87 1.26 8.36 -13.62
C GLY A 87 2.05 9.63 -13.94
N GLY A 88 1.79 10.19 -15.11
CA GLY A 88 2.53 11.32 -15.69
C GLY A 88 3.39 10.94 -16.89
#